data_AF-A0A8B6DCD6-F1
#
_entry.id   AF-A0A8B6DCD6-F1
#
_cell.length_a   1.000
_cell.length_b   1.000
_cell.length_c   1.000
_cell.angle_alpha   90.00
_cell.angle_beta   90.00
_cell.angle_gamma   90.00
#
_symmetry.space_group_name_H-M   'P 1'
#
loop_
_entity.id
_entity.type
_entity.pdbx_description
1 polymer ?
#
loop_
_entity_poly.entity_id
_entity_poly.type
_entity_poly.pdbx_seq_one_letter_code
_entity_poly.pdbx_strand_id
1 'polypeptide(L)'
;MSSCNGNSTMKCRVADSICVRSIDGKSTFELQDVIECDSIPSELPEIATPEVASAYSHLHRISSYLPPLDPSIKVELLIGRDIPEIHHVQEQITGDKGEPFAQRLALGWVVIGEVCLGKVHAPNKISVRKTHVLNDGRCTTFPLCENNIEISDLKDDIFIRTTNDNKVGLSVEDRQFLSLMDTDFRKDDTGHWSAPLPFKQPKPPIPNNRSQAWKRAQILDTSLRKNQTKREHFMTFMEKVLNSGAAEIAPKVISGECWYLPLFGVYHHKKPDKIRGVFDSSAVYGDVSLNNLLMSGPDLTNNLVGILMRFRKNAIAITVDIEQMFYQFRVSNHHRDYLRFFWYQDNDFSKPLIEYRMTSHVFGNTPSPAVASYGLRQAVATSDEDVRAFRM
;
A
#
# COMPACT_ATOMS: atom_id res chain seq x y z
N MET A 1 -10.49 -26.84 3.11
CA MET A 1 -10.48 -26.67 1.64
C MET A 1 -9.37 -25.70 1.28
N SER A 2 -8.56 -26.01 0.27
CA SER A 2 -7.51 -25.12 -0.23
C SER A 2 -7.87 -24.66 -1.63
N SER A 3 -8.05 -23.36 -1.82
CA SER A 3 -8.41 -22.77 -3.12
C SER A 3 -7.41 -21.69 -3.49
N CYS A 4 -7.54 -21.12 -4.69
CA CYS A 4 -6.77 -19.93 -5.07
C CYS A 4 -6.99 -18.76 -4.09
N ASN A 5 -8.05 -18.76 -3.28
CA ASN A 5 -8.37 -17.75 -2.26
C ASN A 5 -7.77 -18.02 -0.87
N GLY A 6 -6.90 -19.03 -0.72
CA GLY A 6 -6.27 -19.41 0.54
C GLY A 6 -6.88 -20.68 1.16
N ASN A 7 -6.48 -20.97 2.41
CA ASN A 7 -6.89 -22.17 3.15
C ASN A 7 -7.90 -21.80 4.23
N SER A 8 -9.06 -22.46 4.21
CA SER A 8 -10.07 -22.33 5.26
C SER A 8 -10.48 -23.71 5.78
N THR A 9 -10.75 -23.77 7.08
CA THR A 9 -11.29 -24.96 7.74
C THR A 9 -12.81 -24.81 7.82
N MET A 10 -13.53 -25.70 7.17
CA MET A 10 -14.98 -25.74 7.16
C MET A 10 -15.46 -27.15 7.54
N LYS A 11 -16.60 -27.22 8.23
CA LYS A 11 -17.34 -28.49 8.39
C LYS A 11 -18.20 -28.66 7.14
N CYS A 12 -18.03 -29.76 6.42
CA CYS A 12 -18.77 -30.07 5.21
C CYS A 12 -19.16 -31.55 5.21
N ARG A 13 -20.22 -31.88 4.47
CA ARG A 13 -20.50 -33.28 4.12
C ARG A 13 -19.67 -33.64 2.90
N VAL A 14 -19.14 -34.86 2.91
CA VAL A 14 -18.39 -35.43 1.80
C VAL A 14 -19.22 -36.59 1.27
N ALA A 15 -19.42 -36.63 -0.04
CA ALA A 15 -20.03 -37.74 -0.75
C ALA A 15 -18.95 -38.46 -1.55
N ASP A 16 -18.82 -39.77 -1.34
CA ASP A 16 -17.93 -40.63 -2.10
C ASP A 16 -18.71 -41.41 -3.18
N SER A 17 -17.98 -42.10 -4.05
CA SER A 17 -18.55 -43.05 -5.02
C SER A 17 -19.55 -42.44 -6.02
N ILE A 18 -19.45 -41.13 -6.30
CA ILE A 18 -20.26 -40.46 -7.31
C ILE A 18 -19.66 -40.72 -8.69
N CYS A 19 -20.52 -41.01 -9.66
CA CYS A 19 -20.14 -41.25 -11.04
C CYS A 19 -20.94 -40.33 -11.97
N VAL A 20 -20.26 -39.70 -12.93
CA VAL A 20 -20.89 -38.87 -13.96
C VAL A 20 -20.79 -39.57 -15.31
N ARG A 21 -21.86 -39.47 -16.09
CA ARG A 21 -21.96 -40.08 -17.42
C ARG A 21 -22.41 -39.04 -18.44
N SER A 22 -21.83 -39.07 -19.63
CA SER A 22 -22.28 -38.27 -20.77
C SER A 22 -23.73 -38.61 -21.13
N ILE A 23 -24.48 -37.65 -21.67
CA ILE A 23 -25.90 -37.85 -22.04
C ILE A 23 -26.04 -38.98 -23.07
N ASP A 24 -25.07 -39.14 -23.97
CA ASP A 24 -25.06 -40.22 -24.96
C ASP A 24 -24.58 -41.58 -24.41
N GLY A 25 -24.24 -41.64 -23.12
CA GLY A 25 -23.84 -42.84 -22.40
C GLY A 25 -22.45 -43.37 -22.72
N LYS A 26 -21.68 -42.72 -23.61
CA LYS A 26 -20.41 -43.25 -24.10
C LYS A 26 -19.22 -43.02 -23.18
N SER A 27 -19.31 -42.05 -22.27
CA SER A 27 -18.22 -41.71 -21.36
C SER A 27 -18.74 -41.69 -19.93
N THR A 28 -18.02 -42.37 -19.04
CA THR A 28 -18.36 -42.51 -17.63
C THR A 28 -17.11 -42.24 -16.81
N PHE A 29 -17.21 -41.39 -15.79
CA PHE A 29 -16.10 -40.98 -14.95
C PHE A 29 -16.49 -41.09 -13.48
N GLU A 30 -15.65 -41.74 -12.69
CA GLU A 30 -15.77 -41.71 -11.24
C GLU A 30 -15.19 -40.38 -10.72
N LEU A 31 -15.97 -39.70 -9.88
CA LEU A 31 -15.52 -38.48 -9.22
C LEU A 31 -14.73 -38.85 -7.95
N GLN A 32 -13.73 -38.03 -7.62
CA GLN A 32 -13.16 -38.05 -6.26
C GLN A 32 -14.21 -37.57 -5.24
N ASP A 33 -13.86 -37.66 -3.95
CA ASP A 33 -14.64 -37.14 -2.84
C ASP A 33 -15.25 -35.75 -3.14
N VAL A 34 -16.57 -35.71 -3.31
CA VAL A 34 -17.31 -34.48 -3.62
C VAL A 34 -17.69 -33.80 -2.32
N ILE A 35 -17.37 -32.51 -2.23
CA ILE A 35 -17.66 -31.70 -1.04
C ILE A 35 -18.96 -30.92 -1.27
N GLU A 36 -19.89 -31.04 -0.32
CA GLU A 36 -21.11 -30.25 -0.34
C GLU A 36 -20.81 -28.76 -0.10
N CYS A 37 -21.52 -27.89 -0.84
CA CYS A 37 -21.50 -26.45 -0.67
C CYS A 37 -22.94 -25.91 -0.56
N ASP A 38 -23.15 -24.91 0.30
CA ASP A 38 -24.47 -24.30 0.53
C ASP A 38 -25.04 -23.59 -0.71
N SER A 39 -24.19 -23.24 -1.67
CA SER A 39 -24.62 -22.63 -2.94
C SER A 39 -23.62 -22.89 -4.07
N ILE A 40 -24.12 -23.24 -5.25
CA ILE A 40 -23.36 -23.30 -6.49
C ILE A 40 -23.77 -22.09 -7.35
N PRO A 41 -22.83 -21.24 -7.78
CA PRO A 41 -23.13 -20.16 -8.71
C PRO A 41 -23.76 -20.73 -9.98
N SER A 42 -24.95 -20.28 -10.33
CA SER A 42 -25.66 -20.70 -11.54
C SER A 42 -26.38 -19.50 -12.13
N GLU A 43 -26.08 -19.19 -13.38
CA GLU A 43 -26.74 -18.16 -14.15
C GLU A 43 -27.43 -18.86 -15.32
N LEU A 44 -28.70 -19.23 -15.14
CA LEU A 44 -29.50 -19.95 -16.16
C LEU A 44 -29.46 -19.30 -17.56
N PRO A 45 -29.47 -17.95 -17.71
CA PRO A 45 -29.39 -17.31 -19.02
C PRO A 45 -28.05 -17.51 -19.75
N GLU A 46 -27.00 -17.95 -19.06
CA GLU A 46 -25.67 -18.22 -19.65
C GLU A 46 -25.56 -19.64 -20.22
N ILE A 47 -26.56 -20.51 -20.00
CA ILE A 47 -26.56 -21.87 -20.55
C ILE A 47 -26.85 -21.80 -22.05
N ALA A 48 -25.94 -22.32 -22.87
CA ALA A 48 -26.09 -22.34 -24.32
C ALA A 48 -27.27 -23.23 -24.75
N THR A 49 -28.10 -22.71 -25.66
CA THR A 49 -29.28 -23.40 -26.18
C THR A 49 -29.14 -23.73 -27.68
N PRO A 50 -29.97 -24.63 -28.23
CA PRO A 50 -30.00 -24.91 -29.67
C PRO A 50 -30.24 -23.67 -30.53
N GLU A 51 -31.05 -22.72 -30.05
CA GLU A 51 -31.36 -21.47 -30.74
C GLU A 51 -30.11 -20.59 -30.85
N VAL A 52 -29.32 -20.50 -29.76
CA VAL A 52 -28.05 -19.77 -29.76
C VAL A 52 -27.08 -20.39 -30.76
N ALA A 53 -26.88 -21.70 -30.72
CA ALA A 53 -26.00 -22.38 -31.67
C ALA A 53 -26.48 -22.25 -33.12
N SER A 54 -27.79 -22.27 -33.36
CA SER A 54 -28.37 -22.14 -34.70
C SER A 54 -28.23 -20.75 -35.29
N ALA A 55 -28.10 -19.72 -34.46
CA ALA A 55 -27.93 -18.34 -34.90
C ALA A 55 -26.54 -18.06 -35.49
N TYR A 56 -25.53 -18.87 -35.15
CA TYR A 56 -24.17 -18.74 -35.66
C TYR A 56 -23.88 -19.82 -36.70
N SER A 57 -23.47 -19.41 -37.90
CA SER A 57 -23.28 -20.32 -39.03
C SER A 57 -22.29 -21.46 -38.75
N HIS A 58 -21.20 -21.19 -38.03
CA HIS A 58 -20.20 -22.18 -37.64
C HIS A 58 -20.68 -23.13 -36.52
N LEU A 59 -21.57 -22.67 -35.64
CA LEU A 59 -22.11 -23.48 -34.53
C LEU A 59 -23.40 -24.23 -34.91
N HIS A 60 -24.00 -23.94 -36.06
CA HIS A 60 -25.26 -24.55 -36.49
C HIS A 60 -25.22 -26.09 -36.41
N ARG A 61 -24.07 -26.70 -36.74
CA ARG A 61 -23.89 -28.16 -36.72
C ARG A 61 -23.97 -28.80 -35.33
N ILE A 62 -23.78 -28.00 -34.27
CA ILE A 62 -23.82 -28.51 -32.89
C ILE A 62 -25.16 -28.25 -32.20
N SER A 63 -26.09 -27.53 -32.85
CA SER A 63 -27.40 -27.18 -32.25
C SER A 63 -28.20 -28.41 -31.81
N SER A 64 -28.15 -29.50 -32.59
CA SER A 64 -28.82 -30.76 -32.28
C SER A 64 -28.21 -31.54 -31.11
N TYR A 65 -27.00 -31.18 -30.67
CA TYR A 65 -26.33 -31.81 -29.54
C TYR A 65 -26.51 -31.03 -28.23
N LEU A 66 -27.07 -29.82 -28.30
CA LEU A 66 -27.42 -29.04 -27.13
C LEU A 66 -28.86 -29.36 -26.70
N PRO A 67 -29.12 -29.57 -25.40
CA PRO A 67 -30.48 -29.74 -24.92
C PRO A 67 -31.22 -28.39 -24.88
N PRO A 68 -32.55 -28.37 -25.06
CA PRO A 68 -33.34 -27.18 -24.77
C PRO A 68 -33.22 -26.81 -23.28
N LEU A 69 -33.26 -25.51 -22.98
CA LEU A 69 -33.16 -25.02 -21.60
C LEU A 69 -34.42 -25.43 -20.81
N ASP A 70 -34.24 -26.18 -19.74
CA ASP A 70 -35.28 -26.46 -18.75
C ASP A 70 -35.24 -25.39 -17.66
N PRO A 71 -36.28 -24.54 -17.50
CA PRO A 71 -36.31 -23.50 -16.47
C PRO A 71 -36.26 -24.03 -15.03
N SER A 72 -36.56 -25.32 -14.83
CA SER A 72 -36.52 -25.99 -13.53
C SER A 72 -35.15 -26.59 -13.19
N ILE A 73 -34.20 -26.56 -14.13
CA ILE A 73 -32.87 -27.14 -13.93
C ILE A 73 -32.11 -26.40 -12.84
N LYS A 74 -31.41 -27.16 -11.99
CA LYS A 74 -30.51 -26.64 -10.96
C LYS A 74 -29.11 -27.16 -11.23
N VAL A 75 -28.13 -26.27 -11.15
CA VAL A 75 -26.72 -26.69 -11.21
C VAL A 75 -26.33 -27.25 -9.85
N GLU A 76 -26.26 -28.56 -9.74
CA GLU A 76 -25.99 -29.27 -8.48
C GLU A 76 -24.56 -29.80 -8.34
N LEU A 77 -23.77 -29.75 -9.42
CA LEU A 77 -22.41 -30.27 -9.45
C LEU A 77 -21.47 -29.31 -10.19
N LEU A 78 -20.33 -29.02 -9.58
CA LEU A 78 -19.19 -28.34 -10.21
C LEU A 78 -18.05 -29.32 -10.38
N ILE A 79 -17.65 -29.57 -11.63
CA ILE A 79 -16.49 -30.43 -11.93
C ILE A 79 -15.28 -29.54 -12.11
N GLY A 80 -14.32 -29.67 -11.20
CA GLY A 80 -13.10 -28.88 -11.17
C GLY A 80 -11.95 -29.50 -11.96
N ARG A 81 -10.76 -28.93 -11.73
CA ARG A 81 -9.48 -29.36 -12.32
C ARG A 81 -8.89 -30.65 -11.74
N ASP A 82 -9.57 -31.22 -10.75
CA ASP A 82 -9.26 -32.49 -10.09
C ASP A 82 -9.52 -33.70 -10.98
N ILE A 83 -10.29 -33.53 -12.08
CA ILE A 83 -10.50 -34.55 -13.13
C ILE A 83 -10.15 -33.95 -14.50
N PRO A 84 -8.85 -33.76 -14.81
CA PRO A 84 -8.42 -33.08 -16.02
C PRO A 84 -8.90 -33.76 -17.31
N GLU A 85 -9.12 -35.08 -17.29
CA GLU A 85 -9.54 -35.88 -18.45
C GLU A 85 -10.91 -35.47 -18.99
N ILE A 86 -11.82 -35.00 -18.11
CA ILE A 86 -13.14 -34.51 -18.51
C ILE A 86 -13.03 -33.21 -19.32
N HIS A 87 -11.99 -32.41 -19.05
CA HIS A 87 -11.76 -31.10 -19.68
C HIS A 87 -10.91 -31.17 -20.96
N HIS A 88 -10.46 -32.35 -21.37
CA HIS A 88 -9.73 -32.51 -22.62
C HIS A 88 -10.59 -32.12 -23.82
N VAL A 89 -10.11 -31.15 -24.60
CA VAL A 89 -10.75 -30.70 -25.83
C VAL A 89 -10.53 -31.73 -26.92
N GLN A 90 -11.60 -32.41 -27.31
CA GLN A 90 -11.58 -33.44 -28.36
C GLN A 90 -11.81 -32.85 -29.75
N GLU A 91 -12.52 -31.73 -29.82
CA GLU A 91 -12.83 -31.01 -31.06
C GLU A 91 -13.10 -29.54 -30.72
N GLN A 92 -12.77 -28.63 -31.64
CA GLN A 92 -13.03 -27.20 -31.48
C GLN A 92 -13.60 -26.60 -32.77
N ILE A 93 -14.56 -25.69 -32.62
CA ILE A 93 -15.17 -24.93 -33.71
C ILE A 93 -15.04 -23.46 -33.38
N THR A 94 -14.29 -22.73 -34.19
CA THR A 94 -14.05 -21.29 -34.02
C THR A 94 -14.88 -20.47 -35.00
N GLY A 95 -15.41 -19.34 -34.54
CA GLY A 95 -16.01 -18.31 -35.39
C GLY A 95 -15.06 -17.16 -35.68
N ASP A 96 -15.62 -16.07 -36.20
CA ASP A 96 -14.89 -14.82 -36.42
C ASP A 96 -14.58 -14.08 -35.11
N LYS A 97 -13.82 -12.99 -35.22
CA LYS A 97 -13.40 -12.19 -34.05
C LYS A 97 -14.62 -11.66 -33.28
N GLY A 98 -14.75 -12.09 -32.03
CA GLY A 98 -15.81 -11.65 -31.12
C GLY A 98 -17.04 -12.56 -31.11
N GLU A 99 -17.09 -13.57 -31.99
CA GLU A 99 -18.14 -14.58 -31.98
C GLU A 99 -17.85 -15.69 -30.95
N PRO A 100 -18.88 -16.36 -30.42
CA PRO A 100 -18.68 -17.51 -29.57
C PRO A 100 -18.05 -18.67 -30.35
N PHE A 101 -17.31 -19.52 -29.65
CA PHE A 101 -16.73 -20.75 -30.18
C PHE A 101 -17.19 -21.95 -29.35
N ALA A 102 -17.08 -23.16 -29.90
CA ALA A 102 -17.49 -24.37 -29.20
C ALA A 102 -16.34 -25.37 -29.05
N GLN A 103 -16.40 -26.15 -27.97
CA GLN A 103 -15.49 -27.25 -27.69
C GLN A 103 -16.27 -28.52 -27.36
N ARG A 104 -15.83 -29.65 -27.90
CA ARG A 104 -16.34 -30.96 -27.52
C ARG A 104 -15.45 -31.54 -26.44
N LEU A 105 -16.00 -31.67 -25.24
CA LEU A 105 -15.37 -32.30 -24.09
C LEU A 105 -15.90 -33.74 -23.93
N ALA A 106 -15.43 -34.46 -22.91
CA ALA A 106 -15.85 -35.83 -22.69
C ALA A 106 -17.34 -35.99 -22.30
N LEU A 107 -17.93 -34.96 -21.69
CA LEU A 107 -19.35 -34.97 -21.27
C LEU A 107 -20.30 -34.33 -22.29
N GLY A 108 -19.79 -33.67 -23.32
CA GLY A 108 -20.61 -33.03 -24.34
C GLY A 108 -20.00 -31.77 -24.94
N TRP A 109 -20.81 -31.03 -25.69
CA TRP A 109 -20.43 -29.74 -26.26
C TRP A 109 -20.61 -28.61 -25.26
N VAL A 110 -19.64 -27.69 -25.23
CA VAL A 110 -19.72 -26.42 -24.50
C VAL A 110 -19.53 -25.27 -25.49
N VAL A 111 -20.22 -24.16 -25.25
CA VAL A 111 -20.09 -22.92 -26.03
C VAL A 111 -19.46 -21.86 -25.12
N ILE A 112 -18.43 -21.19 -25.63
CA ILE A 112 -17.63 -20.19 -24.91
C ILE A 112 -17.72 -18.87 -25.68
N GLY A 113 -18.21 -17.83 -25.01
CA GLY A 113 -18.43 -16.50 -25.58
C GLY A 113 -19.83 -15.96 -25.27
N GLU A 114 -20.20 -14.85 -25.89
CA GLU A 114 -21.51 -14.24 -25.66
C GLU A 114 -22.62 -15.08 -26.34
N VAL A 115 -23.40 -15.77 -25.51
CA VAL A 115 -24.55 -16.58 -25.93
C VAL A 115 -25.85 -15.77 -26.03
N CYS A 116 -25.83 -14.48 -25.72
CA CYS A 116 -26.98 -13.59 -25.80
C CYS A 116 -27.18 -13.06 -27.24
N LEU A 117 -28.19 -13.57 -27.95
CA LEU A 117 -28.51 -13.11 -29.30
C LEU A 117 -28.94 -11.63 -29.28
N GLY A 118 -28.10 -10.74 -29.81
CA GLY A 118 -28.43 -9.32 -30.00
C GLY A 118 -28.69 -8.53 -28.71
N LYS A 119 -28.14 -8.95 -27.56
CA LYS A 119 -28.34 -8.33 -26.24
C LYS A 119 -29.79 -8.34 -25.72
N VAL A 120 -30.66 -9.17 -26.29
CA VAL A 120 -32.09 -9.26 -25.90
C VAL A 120 -32.27 -9.70 -24.44
N HIS A 121 -31.30 -10.45 -23.89
CA HIS A 121 -31.22 -10.84 -22.48
C HIS A 121 -29.94 -10.33 -21.80
N ALA A 122 -29.43 -9.16 -22.20
CA ALA A 122 -28.28 -8.58 -21.52
C ALA A 122 -28.60 -8.47 -20.02
N PRO A 123 -27.77 -9.05 -19.12
CA PRO A 123 -28.08 -9.03 -17.71
C PRO A 123 -28.11 -7.58 -17.24
N ASN A 124 -29.23 -7.17 -16.60
CA ASN A 124 -29.36 -5.83 -15.97
C ASN A 124 -28.32 -5.61 -14.86
N LYS A 125 -27.61 -6.66 -14.45
CA LYS A 125 -26.58 -6.66 -13.43
C LYS A 125 -25.40 -7.50 -13.90
N ILE A 126 -24.28 -6.85 -14.19
CA ILE A 126 -23.01 -7.53 -14.45
C ILE A 126 -22.35 -7.84 -13.11
N SER A 127 -22.25 -9.12 -12.75
CA SER A 127 -21.58 -9.56 -11.53
C SER A 127 -20.09 -9.81 -11.82
N VAL A 128 -19.25 -8.81 -11.56
CA VAL A 128 -17.80 -8.97 -11.70
C VAL A 128 -17.23 -9.49 -10.38
N ARG A 129 -16.82 -10.77 -10.36
CA ARG A 129 -16.06 -11.33 -9.23
C ARG A 129 -14.57 -11.09 -9.46
N LYS A 130 -14.02 -10.03 -8.86
CA LYS A 130 -12.58 -9.72 -8.92
C LYS A 130 -11.84 -10.45 -7.80
N THR A 131 -10.89 -11.31 -8.16
CA THR A 131 -9.90 -11.83 -7.21
C THR A 131 -8.66 -10.93 -7.24
N HIS A 132 -8.32 -10.30 -6.12
CA HIS A 132 -7.07 -9.56 -5.97
C HIS A 132 -6.05 -10.46 -5.26
N VAL A 133 -4.89 -10.63 -5.88
CA VAL A 133 -3.71 -11.25 -5.25
C VAL A 133 -2.85 -10.11 -4.71
N LEU A 134 -2.53 -10.14 -3.42
CA LEU A 134 -1.61 -9.17 -2.82
C LEU A 134 -0.16 -9.48 -3.26
N ASN A 135 0.73 -8.49 -3.17
CA ASN A 135 2.14 -8.65 -3.52
C ASN A 135 2.89 -9.71 -2.68
N ASP A 136 2.29 -10.18 -1.58
CA ASP A 136 2.81 -11.26 -0.73
C ASP A 136 2.24 -12.65 -1.09
N GLY A 137 1.47 -12.76 -2.19
CA GLY A 137 0.86 -14.00 -2.65
C GLY A 137 -0.38 -14.45 -1.85
N ARG A 138 -0.87 -13.64 -0.91
CA ARG A 138 -2.11 -13.93 -0.18
C ARG A 138 -3.33 -13.39 -0.92
N CYS A 139 -4.40 -14.17 -0.92
CA CYS A 139 -5.71 -13.68 -1.35
C CYS A 139 -6.41 -12.92 -0.23
N THR A 140 -7.11 -11.85 -0.61
CA THR A 140 -7.87 -11.02 0.34
C THR A 140 -9.27 -11.61 0.53
N THR A 141 -9.69 -11.82 1.78
CA THR A 141 -11.05 -12.22 2.17
C THR A 141 -11.99 -11.04 2.46
N PHE A 142 -11.70 -9.84 1.94
CA PHE A 142 -12.55 -8.69 2.22
C PHE A 142 -13.99 -8.98 1.76
N PRO A 143 -15.00 -8.81 2.64
CA PRO A 143 -16.39 -8.84 2.23
C PRO A 143 -16.63 -7.76 1.17
N LEU A 144 -17.67 -7.94 0.35
CA LEU A 144 -18.12 -6.96 -0.62
C LEU A 144 -18.14 -5.58 0.06
N CYS A 145 -17.36 -4.65 -0.47
CA CYS A 145 -17.44 -3.28 -0.05
C CYS A 145 -18.83 -2.77 -0.43
N GLU A 146 -19.67 -2.41 0.55
CA GLU A 146 -21.01 -1.85 0.33
C GLU A 146 -20.98 -0.46 -0.35
N ASN A 147 -19.79 0.03 -0.70
CA ASN A 147 -19.62 1.24 -1.49
C ASN A 147 -20.14 1.00 -2.91
N ASN A 148 -21.42 1.29 -3.11
CA ASN A 148 -21.98 1.50 -4.43
C ASN A 148 -21.46 2.83 -4.96
N ILE A 149 -20.73 2.79 -6.08
CA ILE A 149 -20.42 4.00 -6.84
C ILE A 149 -21.60 4.21 -7.80
N GLU A 150 -22.46 5.18 -7.49
CA GLU A 150 -23.41 5.71 -8.46
C GLU A 150 -22.65 6.64 -9.41
N ILE A 151 -22.32 6.12 -10.59
CA ILE A 151 -21.74 6.94 -11.66
C ILE A 151 -22.89 7.77 -12.25
N SER A 152 -23.05 9.00 -11.74
CA SER A 152 -23.91 10.00 -12.37
C SER A 152 -23.12 10.69 -13.50
N ASP A 153 -23.77 10.84 -14.66
CA ASP A 153 -23.25 11.49 -15.86
C ASP A 153 -21.96 10.87 -16.48
N LEU A 154 -22.14 9.75 -17.20
CA LEU A 154 -21.19 9.29 -18.22
C LEU A 154 -21.25 10.24 -19.44
N LYS A 155 -20.63 11.43 -19.33
CA LYS A 155 -20.50 12.36 -20.46
C LYS A 155 -19.33 12.03 -21.38
N ASP A 156 -18.35 11.28 -20.88
CA ASP A 156 -17.13 10.89 -21.61
C ASP A 156 -16.99 9.36 -21.69
N ASP A 157 -16.31 8.88 -22.73
CA ASP A 157 -15.99 7.46 -22.92
C ASP A 157 -15.00 6.99 -21.82
N ILE A 158 -15.51 6.18 -20.90
CA ILE A 158 -14.75 5.66 -19.75
C ILE A 158 -13.57 4.74 -20.11
N PHE A 159 -13.43 4.39 -21.39
CA PHE A 159 -12.32 3.58 -21.90
C PHE A 159 -11.22 4.40 -22.60
N ILE A 160 -11.21 5.73 -22.43
CA ILE A 160 -10.11 6.57 -22.93
C ILE A 160 -8.84 6.26 -22.14
N ARG A 161 -7.87 5.64 -22.82
CA ARG A 161 -6.51 5.49 -22.29
C ARG A 161 -5.80 6.83 -22.30
N THR A 162 -5.41 7.35 -21.13
CA THR A 162 -4.51 8.50 -21.04
C THR A 162 -3.08 8.05 -20.82
N THR A 163 -2.11 8.91 -21.17
CA THR A 163 -0.68 8.69 -20.84
C THR A 163 -0.41 8.66 -19.33
N ASN A 164 -1.41 8.96 -18.50
CA ASN A 164 -1.30 9.05 -17.05
C ASN A 164 -2.00 7.90 -16.31
N ASP A 165 -2.73 7.00 -16.99
CA ASP A 165 -3.53 5.94 -16.33
C ASP A 165 -2.71 4.98 -15.48
N ASN A 166 -1.43 4.81 -15.82
CA ASN A 166 -0.48 3.97 -15.08
C ASN A 166 0.43 4.77 -14.14
N LYS A 167 0.20 6.09 -13.99
CA LYS A 167 0.94 6.91 -13.02
C LYS A 167 0.20 6.89 -11.69
N VAL A 168 0.96 6.73 -10.61
CA VAL A 168 0.42 6.83 -9.25
C VAL A 168 -0.11 8.26 -9.07
N GLY A 169 -1.43 8.37 -8.89
CA GLY A 169 -2.07 9.64 -8.57
C GLY A 169 -1.79 10.04 -7.13
N LEU A 170 -1.62 11.34 -6.88
CA LEU A 170 -1.51 11.87 -5.52
C LEU A 170 -2.84 11.68 -4.78
N SER A 171 -2.77 11.30 -3.50
CA SER A 171 -3.94 11.31 -2.62
C SER A 171 -4.37 12.76 -2.30
N VAL A 172 -5.51 12.91 -1.63
CA VAL A 172 -5.94 14.23 -1.11
C VAL A 172 -4.91 14.76 -0.12
N GLU A 173 -4.41 13.90 0.79
CA GLU A 173 -3.40 14.24 1.77
C GLU A 173 -2.06 14.63 1.10
N ASP A 174 -1.66 13.93 0.04
CA ASP A 174 -0.43 14.27 -0.71
C ASP A 174 -0.52 15.64 -1.36
N ARG A 175 -1.67 15.97 -1.96
CA ARG A 175 -1.90 17.30 -2.54
C ARG A 175 -1.86 18.40 -1.48
N GLN A 176 -2.45 18.16 -0.31
CA GLN A 176 -2.42 19.10 0.81
C GLN A 176 -0.99 19.29 1.34
N PHE A 177 -0.24 18.19 1.50
CA PHE A 177 1.17 18.24 1.88
C PHE A 177 1.99 19.07 0.88
N LEU A 178 1.86 18.80 -0.43
CA LEU A 178 2.62 19.53 -1.45
C LEU A 178 2.24 21.01 -1.48
N SER A 179 0.94 21.33 -1.40
CA SER A 179 0.48 22.73 -1.32
C SER A 179 1.07 23.46 -0.11
N LEU A 180 1.18 22.80 1.04
CA LEU A 180 1.82 23.36 2.23
C LEU A 180 3.32 23.57 2.01
N MET A 181 4.01 22.62 1.40
CA MET A 181 5.44 22.76 1.09
C MET A 181 5.68 23.89 0.08
N ASP A 182 4.92 23.97 -1.01
CA ASP A 182 5.04 25.04 -2.00
C ASP A 182 4.82 26.44 -1.35
N THR A 183 3.90 26.50 -0.39
CA THR A 183 3.52 27.76 0.28
C THR A 183 4.48 28.15 1.41
N ASP A 184 5.04 27.20 2.17
CA ASP A 184 5.74 27.52 3.42
C ASP A 184 7.18 26.98 3.49
N PHE A 185 7.61 26.17 2.52
CA PHE A 185 9.01 25.75 2.41
C PHE A 185 9.85 26.90 1.87
N ARG A 186 10.83 27.36 2.66
CA ARG A 186 11.61 28.57 2.37
C ARG A 186 13.07 28.37 2.75
N LYS A 187 13.98 28.98 2.00
CA LYS A 187 15.38 29.13 2.40
C LYS A 187 15.52 30.42 3.19
N ASP A 188 16.10 30.35 4.37
CA ASP A 188 16.39 31.54 5.18
C ASP A 188 17.67 32.25 4.70
N ASP A 189 17.92 33.44 5.24
CA ASP A 189 19.08 34.27 4.90
C ASP A 189 20.42 33.62 5.29
N THR A 190 20.40 32.64 6.20
CA THR A 190 21.58 31.85 6.58
C THR A 190 21.83 30.68 5.63
N GLY A 191 20.95 30.47 4.66
CA GLY A 191 21.03 29.45 3.64
C GLY A 191 20.43 28.09 4.04
N HIS A 192 19.76 28.00 5.19
CA HIS A 192 19.08 26.79 5.62
C HIS A 192 17.66 26.73 5.08
N TRP A 193 17.22 25.55 4.67
CA TRP A 193 15.84 25.31 4.28
C TRP A 193 14.99 25.03 5.53
N SER A 194 13.84 25.69 5.64
CA SER A 194 12.86 25.53 6.71
C SER A 194 11.52 25.07 6.15
N ALA A 195 10.89 24.12 6.83
CA ALA A 195 9.55 23.62 6.51
C ALA A 195 8.66 23.58 7.76
N PRO A 196 7.34 23.79 7.63
CA PRO A 196 6.40 23.56 8.72
C PRO A 196 6.27 22.07 9.05
N LEU A 197 5.70 21.75 10.22
CA LEU A 197 5.18 20.42 10.48
C LEU A 197 3.83 20.26 9.76
N PRO A 198 3.66 19.26 8.88
CA PRO A 198 2.47 19.14 8.06
C PRO A 198 1.32 18.49 8.84
N PHE A 199 0.67 19.23 9.74
CA PHE A 199 -0.48 18.71 10.49
C PHE A 199 -1.66 18.38 9.56
N LYS A 200 -2.33 17.26 9.83
CA LYS A 200 -3.61 16.91 9.21
C LYS A 200 -4.68 17.93 9.56
N GLN A 201 -5.64 18.13 8.64
CA GLN A 201 -6.72 19.10 8.79
C GLN A 201 -8.09 18.41 8.87
N PRO A 202 -8.99 18.83 9.78
CA PRO A 202 -8.74 19.81 10.85
C PRO A 202 -7.77 19.24 11.90
N LYS A 203 -6.88 20.10 12.41
CA LYS A 203 -5.91 19.68 13.42
C LYS A 203 -6.63 19.41 14.76
N PRO A 204 -6.52 18.19 15.34
CA PRO A 204 -7.13 17.91 16.62
C PRO A 204 -6.33 18.56 17.77
N PRO A 205 -6.95 18.77 18.94
CA PRO A 205 -6.26 19.29 20.12
C PRO A 205 -5.13 18.35 20.54
N ILE A 206 -3.96 18.89 20.82
CA ILE A 206 -2.79 18.10 21.19
C ILE A 206 -2.68 18.05 22.72
N PRO A 207 -2.78 16.86 23.35
CA PRO A 207 -2.60 16.75 24.79
C PRO A 207 -1.13 16.95 25.16
N ASN A 208 -0.89 17.44 26.38
CA ASN A 208 0.46 17.64 26.89
C ASN A 208 1.02 16.33 27.48
N ASN A 209 1.91 15.66 26.75
CA ASN A 209 2.51 14.39 27.14
C ASN A 209 3.79 14.52 28.00
N ARG A 210 4.10 15.70 28.55
CA ARG A 210 5.34 15.98 29.30
C ARG A 210 5.61 14.96 30.41
N SER A 211 4.58 14.56 31.15
CA SER A 211 4.71 13.59 32.25
C SER A 211 5.17 12.21 31.78
N GLN A 212 4.71 11.76 30.62
CA GLN A 212 5.14 10.51 30.00
C GLN A 212 6.59 10.62 29.51
N ALA A 213 6.91 11.68 28.78
CA ALA A 213 8.26 11.91 28.27
C ALA A 213 9.30 12.04 29.40
N TRP A 214 8.95 12.69 30.51
CA TRP A 214 9.80 12.78 31.70
C TRP A 214 10.09 11.40 32.30
N LYS A 215 9.07 10.55 32.49
CA LYS A 215 9.26 9.17 32.97
C LYS A 215 10.20 8.39 32.04
N ARG A 216 10.05 8.54 30.73
CA ARG A 216 10.92 7.89 29.73
C ARG A 216 12.37 8.41 29.81
N ALA A 217 12.55 9.71 30.04
CA ALA A 217 13.87 10.30 30.25
C ALA A 217 14.54 9.79 31.53
N GLN A 218 13.81 9.62 32.64
CA GLN A 218 14.33 9.03 33.88
C GLN A 218 14.75 7.56 33.70
N ILE A 219 14.00 6.79 32.91
CA ILE A 219 14.36 5.41 32.55
C ILE A 219 15.65 5.41 31.72
N LEU A 220 15.77 6.31 30.75
CA LEU A 220 17.00 6.47 29.96
C LEU A 220 18.17 6.83 30.89
N ASP A 221 18.03 7.84 31.75
CA ASP A 221 19.05 8.25 32.73
C ASP A 221 19.52 7.06 33.59
N THR A 222 18.58 6.29 34.16
CA THR A 222 18.89 5.09 34.94
C THR A 222 19.68 4.06 34.11
N SER A 223 19.31 3.88 32.84
CA SER A 223 20.03 2.99 31.93
C SER A 223 21.43 3.49 31.60
N LEU A 224 21.65 4.80 31.46
CA LEU A 224 22.95 5.40 31.19
C LEU A 224 23.86 5.36 32.43
N ARG A 225 23.30 5.51 33.63
CA ARG A 225 24.06 5.35 34.90
C ARG A 225 24.60 3.93 35.07
N LYS A 226 23.85 2.92 34.61
CA LYS A 226 24.23 1.50 34.72
C LYS A 226 25.23 1.04 33.66
N ASN A 227 25.29 1.71 32.51
CA ASN A 227 26.11 1.26 31.38
C ASN A 227 26.97 2.41 30.84
N GLN A 228 28.27 2.35 31.17
CA GLN A 228 29.25 3.39 30.83
C GLN A 228 29.36 3.62 29.31
N THR A 229 29.52 2.53 28.55
CA THR A 229 29.66 2.58 27.09
C THR A 229 28.43 3.18 26.42
N LYS A 230 27.23 2.77 26.88
CA LYS A 230 25.98 3.35 26.37
C LYS A 230 25.88 4.83 26.66
N ARG A 231 26.33 5.27 27.84
CA ARG A 231 26.42 6.69 28.20
C ARG A 231 27.33 7.44 27.24
N GLU A 232 28.58 7.01 27.07
CA GLU A 232 29.55 7.65 26.17
C GLU A 232 29.03 7.78 24.74
N HIS A 233 28.44 6.71 24.19
CA HIS A 233 27.84 6.74 22.86
C HIS A 233 26.68 7.74 22.75
N PHE A 234 25.83 7.83 23.78
CA PHE A 234 24.72 8.79 23.81
C PHE A 234 25.18 10.23 23.94
N MET A 235 26.17 10.50 24.80
CA MET A 235 26.76 11.83 24.97
C MET A 235 27.37 12.31 23.65
N THR A 236 28.08 11.42 22.94
CA THR A 236 28.64 11.71 21.62
C THR A 236 27.56 11.96 20.57
N PHE A 237 26.47 11.19 20.60
CA PHE A 237 25.32 11.41 19.70
C PHE A 237 24.70 12.79 19.94
N MET A 238 24.41 13.13 21.20
CA MET A 238 23.76 14.39 21.56
C MET A 238 24.66 15.60 21.35
N GLU A 239 25.98 15.45 21.55
CA GLU A 239 26.96 16.48 21.19
C GLU A 239 26.85 16.88 19.71
N LYS A 240 26.75 15.90 18.80
CA LYS A 240 26.57 16.17 17.36
C LYS A 240 25.25 16.88 17.05
N VAL A 241 24.16 16.47 17.70
CA VAL A 241 22.84 17.09 17.54
C VAL A 241 22.86 18.55 18.01
N LEU A 242 23.50 18.83 19.15
CA LEU A 242 23.58 20.18 19.71
C LEU A 242 24.55 21.07 18.92
N ASN A 243 25.74 20.57 18.56
CA ASN A 243 26.75 21.34 17.82
C ASN A 243 26.33 21.68 16.39
N SER A 244 25.48 20.87 15.76
CA SER A 244 24.88 21.20 14.44
C SER A 244 23.75 22.23 14.53
N GLY A 245 23.40 22.66 15.75
CA GLY A 245 22.26 23.52 16.02
C GLY A 245 20.92 22.84 15.73
N ALA A 246 20.86 21.51 15.59
CA ALA A 246 19.63 20.75 15.32
C ALA A 246 18.68 20.68 16.54
N ALA A 247 19.17 21.06 17.72
CA ALA A 247 18.39 21.26 18.93
C ALA A 247 18.87 22.50 19.68
N GLU A 248 17.95 23.11 20.44
CA GLU A 248 18.20 24.26 21.30
C GLU A 248 17.50 24.08 22.65
N ILE A 249 17.92 24.84 23.67
CA ILE A 249 17.21 24.86 24.95
C ILE A 249 15.79 25.36 24.71
N ALA A 250 14.80 24.63 25.21
CA ALA A 250 13.41 25.01 24.99
C ALA A 250 13.05 26.23 25.84
N PRO A 251 12.38 27.25 25.27
CA PRO A 251 11.89 28.38 26.06
C PRO A 251 10.81 27.90 27.03
N LYS A 252 10.65 28.64 28.15
CA LYS A 252 9.56 28.39 29.08
C LYS A 252 8.22 28.52 28.35
N VAL A 253 7.37 27.51 28.50
CA VAL A 253 6.02 27.53 27.93
C VAL A 253 5.18 28.51 28.75
N ILE A 254 4.80 29.63 28.14
CA ILE A 254 3.90 30.62 28.75
C ILE A 254 2.45 30.28 28.40
N SER A 255 2.21 29.87 27.16
CA SER A 255 0.92 29.40 26.62
C SER A 255 1.16 28.59 25.35
N GLY A 256 0.17 27.78 24.95
CA GLY A 256 0.21 27.01 23.71
C GLY A 256 0.36 25.50 23.90
N GLU A 257 0.16 24.76 22.82
CA GLU A 257 0.30 23.31 22.79
C GLU A 257 1.78 22.92 22.74
N CYS A 258 2.14 21.85 23.42
CA CYS A 258 3.49 21.30 23.40
C CYS A 258 3.42 19.79 23.30
N TRP A 259 4.40 19.22 22.60
CA TRP A 259 4.59 17.78 22.52
C TRP A 259 6.06 17.43 22.77
N TYR A 260 6.27 16.40 23.57
CA TYR A 260 7.57 15.92 23.98
C TYR A 260 7.85 14.57 23.33
N LEU A 261 9.00 14.44 22.68
CA LEU A 261 9.50 13.24 22.05
C LEU A 261 10.33 12.46 23.09
N PRO A 262 9.88 11.26 23.52
CA PRO A 262 10.73 10.37 24.28
C PRO A 262 12.00 10.03 23.46
N LEU A 263 13.16 10.10 24.11
CA LEU A 263 14.43 9.72 23.50
C LEU A 263 14.80 8.29 23.91
N PHE A 264 15.16 7.45 22.94
CA PHE A 264 15.73 6.13 23.21
C PHE A 264 16.82 5.79 22.18
N GLY A 265 17.61 4.76 22.47
CA GLY A 265 18.81 4.43 21.69
C GLY A 265 18.72 3.05 21.07
N VAL A 266 19.11 2.95 19.81
CA VAL A 266 19.15 1.69 19.04
C VAL A 266 20.57 1.44 18.54
N TYR A 267 21.03 0.20 18.67
CA TYR A 267 22.29 -0.25 18.08
C TYR A 267 22.03 -1.02 16.79
N HIS A 268 22.84 -0.75 15.78
CA HIS A 268 22.83 -1.55 14.56
C HIS A 268 23.78 -2.73 14.73
N HIS A 269 23.35 -3.95 14.43
CA HIS A 269 24.16 -5.17 14.62
C HIS A 269 25.52 -5.13 13.90
N LYS A 270 25.61 -4.46 12.73
CA LYS A 270 26.88 -4.24 11.99
C LYS A 270 27.74 -3.07 12.51
N LYS A 271 27.22 -2.23 13.40
CA LYS A 271 27.92 -1.04 13.96
C LYS A 271 27.65 -0.94 15.47
N PRO A 272 28.10 -1.92 16.27
CA PRO A 272 27.79 -2.00 17.71
C PRO A 272 28.36 -0.81 18.50
N ASP A 273 29.41 -0.16 18.00
CA ASP A 273 30.06 0.98 18.66
C ASP A 273 29.36 2.32 18.37
N LYS A 274 28.26 2.32 17.62
CA LYS A 274 27.51 3.54 17.28
C LYS A 274 26.05 3.40 17.65
N ILE A 275 25.64 4.13 18.68
CA ILE A 275 24.23 4.28 19.02
C ILE A 275 23.56 5.26 18.08
N ARG A 276 22.28 5.01 17.78
CA ARG A 276 21.39 5.97 17.12
C ARG A 276 20.33 6.40 18.12
N GLY A 277 20.30 7.68 18.48
CA GLY A 277 19.19 8.25 19.22
C GLY A 277 17.97 8.39 18.34
N VAL A 278 16.82 7.96 18.84
CA VAL A 278 15.51 8.04 18.19
C VAL A 278 14.63 8.94 19.04
N PHE A 279 14.15 10.02 18.43
CA PHE A 279 13.13 10.88 19.01
C PHE A 279 11.76 10.30 18.63
N ASP A 280 11.08 9.70 19.59
CA ASP A 280 9.93 8.81 19.36
C ASP A 280 8.63 9.59 19.11
N SER A 281 8.35 9.87 17.85
CA SER A 281 7.10 10.54 17.43
C SER A 281 5.91 9.58 17.30
N SER A 282 6.14 8.28 17.49
CA SER A 282 5.10 7.25 17.51
C SER A 282 4.59 6.97 18.93
N ALA A 283 5.23 7.53 19.97
CA ALA A 283 4.76 7.40 21.34
C ALA A 283 3.31 7.92 21.47
N VAL A 284 2.42 7.06 21.98
CA VAL A 284 0.99 7.36 22.13
C VAL A 284 0.73 7.95 23.52
N TYR A 285 -0.03 9.04 23.58
CA TYR A 285 -0.52 9.66 24.81
C TYR A 285 -1.90 10.27 24.56
N GLY A 286 -2.90 9.90 25.36
CA GLY A 286 -4.29 10.35 25.14
C GLY A 286 -4.82 9.95 23.75
N ASP A 287 -4.59 8.70 23.36
CA ASP A 287 -5.01 8.09 22.07
C ASP A 287 -4.46 8.76 20.80
N VAL A 288 -3.49 9.67 20.93
CA VAL A 288 -2.80 10.29 19.81
C VAL A 288 -1.28 10.10 19.91
N SER A 289 -0.61 10.06 18.77
CA SER A 289 0.85 10.19 18.64
C SER A 289 1.14 11.32 17.66
N LEU A 290 2.30 11.96 17.75
CA LEU A 290 2.65 13.04 16.82
C LEU A 290 2.59 12.56 15.36
N ASN A 291 3.05 11.34 15.08
CA ASN A 291 2.98 10.74 13.75
C ASN A 291 1.56 10.56 13.23
N ASN A 292 0.58 10.26 14.09
CA ASN A 292 -0.81 10.15 13.66
C ASN A 292 -1.41 11.50 13.25
N LEU A 293 -0.89 12.59 13.81
CA LEU A 293 -1.34 13.96 13.59
C LEU A 293 -0.71 14.63 12.37
N LEU A 294 0.39 14.08 11.85
CA LEU A 294 1.12 14.62 10.71
C LEU A 294 0.75 13.88 9.43
N MET A 295 0.62 14.62 8.33
CA MET A 295 0.54 14.08 6.98
C MET A 295 1.88 13.44 6.63
N SER A 296 1.85 12.28 5.99
CA SER A 296 3.10 11.57 5.63
C SER A 296 3.82 12.26 4.46
N GLY A 297 3.04 12.86 3.57
CA GLY A 297 3.50 13.34 2.28
C GLY A 297 3.75 12.20 1.28
N PRO A 298 3.86 12.55 -0.01
CA PRO A 298 4.04 11.56 -1.07
C PRO A 298 5.43 10.93 -1.03
N ASP A 299 5.55 9.71 -1.57
CA ASP A 299 6.86 9.12 -1.85
C ASP A 299 7.53 9.87 -3.00
N LEU A 300 8.49 10.73 -2.64
CA LEU A 300 9.32 11.49 -3.58
C LEU A 300 10.65 10.80 -3.87
N THR A 301 10.80 9.53 -3.46
CA THR A 301 12.01 8.75 -3.76
C THR A 301 12.04 8.40 -5.25
N ASN A 302 13.22 8.47 -5.85
CA ASN A 302 13.41 8.02 -7.21
C ASN A 302 13.27 6.49 -7.28
N ASN A 303 12.66 5.99 -8.37
CA ASN A 303 12.57 4.54 -8.61
C ASN A 303 13.97 3.91 -8.62
N LEU A 304 14.18 2.90 -7.75
CA LEU A 304 15.46 2.20 -7.60
C LEU A 304 15.95 1.57 -8.91
N VAL A 305 15.07 0.95 -9.70
CA VAL A 305 15.42 0.38 -11.01
C VAL A 305 15.90 1.50 -11.93
N GLY A 306 15.19 2.63 -11.94
CA GLY A 306 15.60 3.81 -12.70
C GLY A 306 16.98 4.33 -12.32
N ILE A 307 17.26 4.43 -11.01
CA ILE A 307 18.59 4.81 -10.49
C ILE A 307 19.65 3.79 -10.95
N LEU A 308 19.40 2.49 -10.76
CA LEU A 308 20.35 1.42 -11.10
C LEU A 308 20.66 1.33 -12.61
N MET A 309 19.70 1.68 -13.47
CA MET A 309 19.91 1.78 -14.92
C MET A 309 20.78 2.99 -15.27
N ARG A 310 20.53 4.16 -14.67
CA ARG A 310 21.37 5.36 -14.89
C ARG A 310 22.79 5.17 -14.36
N PHE A 311 22.94 4.52 -13.22
CA PHE A 311 24.24 4.20 -12.62
C PHE A 311 25.11 3.34 -13.54
N ARG A 312 24.50 2.49 -14.38
CA ARG A 312 25.20 1.63 -15.36
C ARG A 312 25.41 2.29 -16.73
N LYS A 313 24.80 3.45 -16.98
CA LYS A 313 24.82 4.08 -18.30
C LYS A 313 26.18 4.71 -18.64
N ASN A 314 26.88 5.23 -17.63
CA ASN A 314 28.14 5.95 -17.79
C ASN A 314 29.29 5.15 -17.15
N ALA A 315 30.53 5.41 -17.60
CA ALA A 315 31.72 4.72 -17.09
C ALA A 315 32.08 5.09 -15.64
N ILE A 316 31.63 6.25 -15.17
CA ILE A 316 31.95 6.80 -13.84
C ILE A 316 30.65 7.13 -13.13
N ALA A 317 30.55 6.73 -11.86
CA ALA A 317 29.44 7.06 -10.98
C ALA A 317 29.97 7.64 -9.66
N ILE A 318 29.30 8.67 -9.16
CA ILE A 318 29.65 9.36 -7.91
C ILE A 318 28.54 9.10 -6.89
N THR A 319 28.92 8.67 -5.68
CA THR A 319 28.00 8.44 -4.57
C THR A 319 28.37 9.35 -3.40
N VAL A 320 27.37 9.99 -2.80
CA VAL A 320 27.54 10.87 -1.64
C VAL A 320 26.54 10.43 -0.56
N ASP A 321 27.00 10.37 0.68
CA ASP A 321 26.15 10.17 1.86
C ASP A 321 25.97 11.51 2.57
N ILE A 322 24.72 11.95 2.74
CA ILE A 322 24.42 13.18 3.47
C ILE A 322 24.27 12.83 4.95
N GLU A 323 25.34 13.06 5.72
CA GLU A 323 25.31 12.80 7.16
C GLU A 323 24.16 13.58 7.82
N GLN A 324 23.32 12.85 8.58
CA GLN A 324 22.21 13.43 9.33
C GLN A 324 21.26 14.27 8.45
N MET A 325 20.97 13.80 7.22
CA MET A 325 20.15 14.47 6.21
C MET A 325 18.90 15.18 6.75
N PHE A 326 18.13 14.55 7.65
CA PHE A 326 16.91 15.16 8.19
C PHE A 326 17.17 16.44 8.99
N TYR A 327 18.30 16.50 9.71
CA TYR A 327 18.67 17.67 10.51
C TYR A 327 19.14 18.86 9.65
N GLN A 328 19.35 18.67 8.34
CA GLN A 328 19.65 19.76 7.41
C GLN A 328 18.41 20.61 7.07
N PHE A 329 17.21 20.11 7.36
CA PHE A 329 15.95 20.80 7.14
C PHE A 329 15.38 21.30 8.46
N ARG A 330 15.30 22.63 8.62
CA ARG A 330 14.80 23.29 9.82
C ARG A 330 13.27 23.17 9.92
N VAL A 331 12.78 23.24 11.14
CA VAL A 331 11.34 23.32 11.47
C VAL A 331 11.01 24.77 11.77
N SER A 332 9.91 25.25 11.18
CA SER A 332 9.37 26.60 11.41
C SER A 332 9.20 26.87 12.91
N ASN A 333 9.59 28.07 13.36
CA ASN A 333 9.69 28.42 14.79
C ASN A 333 8.42 28.10 15.61
N HIS A 334 7.25 28.36 15.06
CA HIS A 334 5.96 28.11 15.72
C HIS A 334 5.61 26.62 15.89
N HIS A 335 6.33 25.72 15.21
CA HIS A 335 6.13 24.28 15.29
C HIS A 335 7.18 23.54 16.13
N ARG A 336 8.26 24.21 16.56
CA ARG A 336 9.35 23.56 17.32
C ARG A 336 8.90 23.02 18.68
N ASP A 337 7.87 23.60 19.28
CA ASP A 337 7.34 23.17 20.57
C ASP A 337 6.58 21.83 20.53
N TYR A 338 6.33 21.29 19.34
CA TYR A 338 5.87 19.91 19.15
C TYR A 338 7.01 18.88 19.12
N LEU A 339 8.26 19.34 19.21
CA LEU A 339 9.46 18.51 19.14
C LEU A 339 10.35 18.71 20.38
N ARG A 340 9.74 18.93 21.55
CA ARG A 340 10.45 19.06 22.83
C ARG A 340 11.01 17.71 23.27
N PHE A 341 12.05 17.69 24.09
CA PHE A 341 12.59 16.46 24.70
C PHE A 341 13.40 16.82 25.96
N PHE A 342 13.78 15.80 26.73
CA PHE A 342 14.60 16.00 27.92
C PHE A 342 16.04 15.51 27.68
N TRP A 343 17.01 16.34 28.03
CA TRP A 343 18.42 15.97 27.98
C TRP A 343 19.24 16.72 29.03
N TYR A 344 20.45 16.27 29.31
CA TYR A 344 21.34 16.90 30.28
C TYR A 344 21.70 18.32 29.85
N GLN A 345 21.67 19.25 30.79
CA GLN A 345 22.10 20.63 30.56
C GLN A 345 23.57 20.65 30.08
N ASP A 346 23.85 21.46 29.07
CA ASP A 346 25.16 21.63 28.44
C ASP A 346 25.82 20.31 27.96
N ASN A 347 25.00 19.29 27.69
CA ASN A 347 25.48 17.93 27.41
C ASN A 347 26.47 17.41 28.47
N ASP A 348 26.19 17.68 29.75
CA ASP A 348 27.00 17.25 30.88
C ASP A 348 26.19 16.32 31.79
N PHE A 349 26.62 15.05 31.87
CA PHE A 349 25.93 14.00 32.62
C PHE A 349 25.86 14.27 34.14
N SER A 350 26.68 15.17 34.68
CA SER A 350 26.62 15.60 36.09
C SER A 350 25.52 16.63 36.36
N LYS A 351 25.01 17.30 35.32
CA LYS A 351 23.99 18.35 35.40
C LYS A 351 22.57 17.78 35.33
N PRO A 352 21.54 18.53 35.75
CA PRO A 352 20.16 18.06 35.67
C PRO A 352 19.67 17.87 34.22
N LEU A 353 18.65 17.02 34.07
CA LEU A 353 17.86 16.97 32.85
C LEU A 353 17.02 18.25 32.72
N ILE A 354 17.11 18.91 31.57
CA ILE A 354 16.33 20.09 31.21
C ILE A 354 15.58 19.88 29.90
N GLU A 355 14.70 20.80 29.56
CA GLU A 355 13.92 20.77 28.32
C GLU A 355 14.72 21.36 27.16
N TYR A 356 14.85 20.59 26.10
CA TYR A 356 15.32 21.01 24.79
C TYR A 356 14.17 20.91 23.79
N ARG A 357 14.31 21.54 22.64
CA ARG A 357 13.45 21.33 21.48
C ARG A 357 14.27 21.21 20.21
N MET A 358 13.80 20.39 19.28
CA MET A 358 14.43 20.26 17.98
C MET A 358 14.14 21.51 17.15
N THR A 359 15.17 22.01 16.47
CA THR A 359 15.05 23.10 15.49
C THR A 359 14.88 22.56 14.07
N SER A 360 14.98 21.24 13.90
CA SER A 360 15.09 20.56 12.62
C SER A 360 14.21 19.31 12.58
N HIS A 361 13.85 18.88 11.38
CA HIS A 361 13.04 17.67 11.18
C HIS A 361 13.81 16.45 11.67
N VAL A 362 13.15 15.58 12.43
CA VAL A 362 13.82 14.46 13.09
C VAL A 362 13.57 13.13 12.42
N PHE A 363 14.56 12.24 12.53
CA PHE A 363 14.34 10.84 12.24
C PHE A 363 13.30 10.26 13.20
N GLY A 364 12.27 9.60 12.65
CA GLY A 364 11.13 9.08 13.41
C GLY A 364 9.81 9.82 13.16
N ASN A 365 9.86 11.05 12.63
CA ASN A 365 8.65 11.73 12.13
C ASN A 365 8.25 11.14 10.77
N THR A 366 6.98 10.76 10.62
CA THR A 366 6.42 10.29 9.34
C THR A 366 6.69 11.23 8.16
N PRO A 367 6.56 12.57 8.27
CA PRO A 367 6.83 13.47 7.14
C PRO A 367 8.30 13.71 6.80
N SER A 368 9.25 13.39 7.70
CA SER A 368 10.67 13.76 7.49
C SER A 368 11.25 13.26 6.17
N PRO A 369 10.97 12.04 5.69
CA PRO A 369 11.41 11.58 4.36
C PRO A 369 10.88 12.43 3.20
N ALA A 370 9.59 12.78 3.23
CA ALA A 370 8.97 13.58 2.18
C ALA A 370 9.51 15.02 2.20
N VAL A 371 9.63 15.63 3.39
CA VAL A 371 10.21 16.98 3.56
C VAL A 371 11.66 17.03 3.05
N ALA A 372 12.47 16.05 3.44
CA ALA A 372 13.87 16.03 3.03
C ALA A 372 14.05 15.78 1.53
N SER A 373 13.22 14.91 0.94
CA SER A 373 13.21 14.66 -0.51
C SER A 373 12.74 15.88 -1.30
N TYR A 374 11.69 16.55 -0.83
CA TYR A 374 11.22 17.81 -1.40
C TYR A 374 12.32 18.88 -1.34
N GLY A 375 12.95 19.03 -0.17
CA GLY A 375 14.01 20.01 0.04
C GLY A 375 15.26 19.76 -0.79
N LEU A 376 15.69 18.52 -0.98
CA LEU A 376 16.78 18.19 -1.91
C LEU A 376 16.42 18.54 -3.35
N ARG A 377 15.21 18.23 -3.80
CA ARG A 377 14.73 18.61 -5.15
C ARG A 377 14.73 20.13 -5.31
N GLN A 378 14.29 20.87 -4.30
CA GLN A 378 14.28 22.34 -4.31
C GLN A 378 15.69 22.92 -4.32
N ALA A 379 16.63 22.34 -3.56
CA ALA A 379 18.03 22.73 -3.57
C ALA A 379 18.66 22.54 -4.96
N VAL A 380 18.35 21.44 -5.66
CA VAL A 380 18.78 21.23 -7.06
C VAL A 380 18.09 22.23 -8.00
N ALA A 381 16.77 22.42 -7.89
CA ALA A 381 16.03 23.31 -8.78
C ALA A 381 16.46 24.78 -8.70
N THR A 382 17.03 25.19 -7.55
CA THR A 382 17.54 26.55 -7.29
C THR A 382 19.05 26.70 -7.45
N SER A 383 19.73 25.64 -7.90
CA SER A 383 21.18 25.64 -8.15
C SER A 383 21.54 26.11 -9.57
N ASP A 384 22.83 26.26 -9.83
CA ASP A 384 23.37 26.67 -11.13
C ASP A 384 22.90 25.75 -12.27
N GLU A 385 22.90 26.28 -13.49
CA GLU A 385 22.43 25.54 -14.67
C GLU A 385 23.15 24.21 -14.88
N ASP A 386 24.45 24.15 -14.61
CA ASP A 386 25.24 22.91 -14.72
C ASP A 386 24.74 21.82 -13.78
N VAL A 387 24.33 22.18 -12.56
CA VAL A 387 23.80 21.24 -11.56
C VAL A 387 22.38 20.80 -11.94
N ARG A 388 21.56 21.70 -12.47
CA ARG A 388 20.21 21.37 -12.97
C ARG A 388 20.24 20.49 -14.22
N ALA A 389 21.21 20.71 -15.10
CA ALA A 389 21.44 19.94 -16.32
C ALA A 389 22.06 18.57 -16.02
N PHE A 390 22.72 18.42 -14.86
CA PHE A 390 23.27 17.15 -14.41
C PHE A 390 22.15 16.15 -14.11
N ARG A 391 21.91 15.23 -15.06
CA ARG A 391 20.89 14.18 -14.93
C ARG A 391 21.32 13.14 -13.89
N MET A 392 20.82 13.26 -12.65
CA MET A 392 20.93 12.24 -11.59
C MET A 392 20.10 10.98 -11.88
#